data_AF-A0A7C2G6P4-F1
#
_entry.id   AF-A0A7C2G6P4-F1
#
_cell.length_a   1.000
_cell.length_b   1.000
_cell.length_c   1.000
_cell.angle_alpha   90.00
_cell.angle_beta   90.00
_cell.angle_gamma   90.00
#
_symmetry.space_group_name_H-M   'P 1'
#
loop_
_entity.id
_entity.type
_entity.pdbx_description
1 polymer ?
#
loop_
_entity_poly.entity_id
_entity_poly.type
_entity_poly.pdbx_seq_one_letter_code
_entity_poly.pdbx_strand_id
1 'polypeptide(L)'
;MPEGFPTDVPIYPGATVLLSRRTAAQLTVTLVTNEALPHVLTFYRERLPQEGWRVRERETAEGASILEGQKGTRACRVTVTEDHAHTYIALALSLDREEKE
;
A
#
# COMPACT_ATOMS: atom_id res chain seq x y z
N MET A 1 6.67 -11.74 -8.25
CA MET A 1 6.81 -10.41 -7.62
C MET A 1 7.66 -9.53 -8.53
N PRO A 2 7.33 -8.26 -8.76
CA PRO A 2 8.22 -7.36 -9.50
C PRO A 2 9.54 -7.18 -8.73
N GLU A 3 10.66 -7.26 -9.44
CA GLU A 3 12.00 -7.13 -8.84
C GLU A 3 12.17 -5.79 -8.12
N GLY A 4 12.57 -5.84 -6.84
CA GLY A 4 12.83 -4.65 -6.03
C GLY A 4 11.65 -4.11 -5.21
N PHE A 5 10.51 -4.81 -5.17
CA PHE A 5 9.48 -4.51 -4.16
C PHE A 5 9.92 -5.07 -2.80
N PRO A 6 9.90 -4.28 -1.72
CA PRO A 6 10.30 -4.75 -0.41
C PRO A 6 9.38 -5.87 0.05
N THR A 7 9.98 -6.96 0.51
CA THR A 7 9.27 -8.11 1.08
C THR A 7 8.48 -7.74 2.34
N ASP A 8 8.85 -6.63 3.01
CA ASP A 8 8.14 -6.09 4.18
C ASP A 8 6.74 -5.53 3.90
N VAL A 9 6.36 -5.30 2.62
CA VAL A 9 5.01 -4.84 2.26
C VAL A 9 4.27 -5.98 1.55
N PRO A 10 3.28 -6.60 2.21
CA PRO A 10 2.57 -7.74 1.66
C PRO A 10 1.72 -7.31 0.46
N ILE A 11 1.82 -8.02 -0.65
CA ILE A 11 0.93 -7.83 -1.80
C ILE A 11 -0.38 -8.57 -1.54
N TYR A 12 -1.53 -7.94 -1.80
CA TYR A 12 -2.82 -8.57 -1.64
C TYR A 12 -2.94 -9.84 -2.52
N PRO A 13 -3.24 -11.02 -1.93
CA PRO A 13 -3.36 -12.25 -2.69
C PRO A 13 -4.55 -12.18 -3.64
N GLY A 14 -4.34 -12.52 -4.91
CA GLY A 14 -5.39 -12.43 -5.94
C GLY A 14 -5.52 -11.05 -6.60
N ALA A 15 -4.77 -10.04 -6.16
CA ALA A 15 -4.69 -8.78 -6.88
C ALA A 15 -3.73 -8.88 -8.09
N THR A 16 -4.09 -8.23 -9.19
CA THR A 16 -3.26 -8.11 -10.38
C THR A 16 -2.48 -6.80 -10.32
N VAL A 17 -1.16 -6.86 -10.50
CA VAL A 17 -0.32 -5.65 -10.58
C VAL A 17 -0.56 -4.97 -11.93
N LEU A 18 -1.14 -3.77 -11.90
CA LEU A 18 -1.31 -2.94 -13.09
C LEU A 18 -0.06 -2.14 -13.42
N LEU A 19 0.57 -1.58 -12.39
CA LEU A 19 1.73 -0.72 -12.52
C LEU A 19 2.67 -0.92 -11.35
N SER A 20 3.97 -0.98 -11.63
CA SER A 20 5.01 -0.89 -10.61
C SER A 20 6.07 0.09 -11.06
N ARG A 21 6.31 1.12 -10.26
CA ARG A 21 7.30 2.15 -10.56
C ARG A 21 8.13 2.47 -9.33
N ARG A 22 9.45 2.36 -9.49
CA ARG A 22 10.42 2.80 -8.49
C ARG A 22 11.04 4.11 -8.93
N THR A 23 11.13 5.07 -8.01
CA THR A 23 11.87 6.32 -8.17
C THR A 23 12.91 6.44 -7.07
N ALA A 24 13.76 7.47 -7.13
CA ALA A 24 14.77 7.72 -6.11
C ALA A 24 14.18 8.03 -4.72
N ALA A 25 12.95 8.57 -4.66
CA ALA A 25 12.32 9.01 -3.40
C ALA A 25 11.17 8.10 -2.95
N GLN A 26 10.53 7.37 -3.87
CA GLN A 26 9.39 6.54 -3.55
C GLN A 26 9.23 5.36 -4.51
N LEU A 27 8.61 4.31 -4.00
CA LEU A 27 8.16 3.15 -4.75
C LEU A 27 6.64 3.17 -4.78
N THR A 28 6.06 3.15 -5.98
CA THR A 28 4.61 3.14 -6.18
C THR A 28 4.21 1.88 -6.92
N VAL A 29 3.21 1.16 -6.41
CA VAL A 29 2.60 0.00 -7.06
C VAL A 29 1.11 0.14 -7.06
N THR A 30 0.50 -0.01 -8.23
CA THR A 30 -0.95 -0.03 -8.41
C THR A 30 -1.37 -1.45 -8.70
N LEU A 31 -2.32 -1.95 -7.92
CA LEU A 31 -2.96 -3.23 -8.11
C LEU A 31 -4.46 -3.05 -8.33
N VAL A 32 -5.06 -4.06 -8.95
CA VAL A 32 -6.51 -4.18 -9.09
C VAL A 32 -6.96 -5.53 -8.58
N THR A 33 -8.10 -5.57 -7.90
CA THR A 33 -8.76 -6.78 -7.44
C THR A 33 -10.27 -6.67 -7.62
N ASN A 34 -10.96 -7.80 -7.62
CA ASN A 34 -12.43 -7.88 -7.63
C ASN A 34 -13.01 -8.01 -6.22
N GLU A 35 -12.15 -8.04 -5.19
CA GLU A 35 -12.54 -8.07 -3.79
C GLU A 35 -13.01 -6.69 -3.32
N ALA A 36 -13.90 -6.67 -2.32
CA ALA A 36 -14.44 -5.42 -1.78
C ALA A 36 -13.37 -4.63 -0.99
N LEU A 37 -13.48 -3.30 -1.00
CA LEU A 37 -12.60 -2.40 -0.26
C LEU A 37 -12.34 -2.81 1.22
N PRO A 38 -13.34 -3.16 2.05
CA PRO A 38 -13.11 -3.51 3.45
C PRO A 38 -12.31 -4.81 3.64
N HIS A 39 -12.41 -5.76 2.70
CA HIS A 39 -11.61 -6.99 2.71
C HIS A 39 -10.13 -6.66 2.52
N VAL A 40 -9.85 -5.81 1.52
CA VAL A 40 -8.49 -5.35 1.21
C VAL A 40 -7.89 -4.58 2.39
N LEU A 41 -8.62 -3.62 2.95
CA LEU A 41 -8.15 -2.85 4.12
C LEU A 41 -7.85 -3.74 5.31
N THR A 42 -8.74 -4.69 5.62
CA THR A 42 -8.56 -5.61 6.75
C THR A 42 -7.28 -6.42 6.61
N PHE A 43 -7.00 -6.93 5.40
CA PHE A 43 -5.76 -7.64 5.12
C PHE A 43 -4.51 -6.79 5.42
N TYR A 44 -4.45 -5.56 4.91
CA TYR A 44 -3.30 -4.68 5.17
C TYR A 44 -3.20 -4.28 6.64
N ARG A 45 -4.33 -4.03 7.30
CA ARG A 45 -4.41 -3.68 8.72
C ARG A 45 -3.88 -4.79 9.62
N GLU A 46 -4.05 -6.05 9.25
CA GLU A 46 -3.57 -7.19 10.05
C GLU A 46 -2.14 -7.58 9.69
N ARG A 47 -1.78 -7.58 8.40
CA ARG A 47 -0.45 -8.04 7.94
C ARG A 47 0.65 -7.03 8.18
N LEU A 48 0.40 -5.74 7.97
CA LEU A 48 1.45 -4.71 8.16
C LEU A 48 1.97 -4.66 9.61
N PRO A 49 1.13 -4.72 10.67
CA PRO A 49 1.62 -4.82 12.04
C PRO A 49 2.40 -6.10 12.35
N GLN A 50 2.07 -7.23 11.72
CA GLN A 50 2.85 -8.47 11.86
C GLN A 50 4.28 -8.29 11.33
N GLU A 51 4.46 -7.47 10.31
CA GLU A 51 5.75 -7.09 9.73
C GLU A 51 6.41 -5.90 10.48
N GLY A 52 5.81 -5.42 11.58
CA GLY A 52 6.35 -4.35 12.43
C GLY A 52 5.99 -2.92 11.99
N TRP A 53 5.02 -2.74 11.10
CA TRP A 53 4.52 -1.43 10.71
C TRP A 53 3.41 -0.95 11.65
N ARG A 54 3.44 0.32 12.05
CA ARG A 54 2.33 0.96 12.73
C ARG A 54 1.34 1.48 11.70
N VAL A 55 0.17 0.89 11.63
CA VAL A 55 -0.89 1.28 10.68
C VAL A 55 -1.88 2.25 11.31
N ARG A 56 -2.31 3.22 10.52
CA ARG A 56 -3.40 4.15 10.83
C ARG A 56 -4.31 4.22 9.62
N GLU A 57 -5.57 3.91 9.84
CA GLU A 57 -6.60 4.04 8.82
C GLU A 57 -7.20 5.44 8.85
N ARG A 58 -7.47 5.99 7.67
CA ARG A 58 -8.24 7.21 7.45
C ARG A 58 -9.21 6.97 6.31
N GLU A 59 -10.49 7.15 6.57
CA GLU A 59 -11.48 7.25 5.51
C GLU A 59 -11.45 8.66 4.90
N THR A 60 -11.59 8.73 3.58
CA THR A 60 -11.77 10.00 2.86
C THR A 60 -13.25 10.20 2.55
N ALA A 61 -13.65 11.47 2.37
CA ALA A 61 -15.03 11.80 2.03
C ALA A 61 -15.46 11.31 0.63
N GLU A 62 -14.51 10.87 -0.20
CA GLU A 62 -14.72 10.46 -1.60
C GLU A 62 -14.94 8.95 -1.76
N GLY A 63 -15.18 8.21 -0.66
CA GLY A 63 -15.35 6.76 -0.70
C GLY A 63 -14.05 5.99 -0.93
N ALA A 64 -12.91 6.63 -0.72
CA ALA A 64 -11.61 5.96 -0.66
C ALA A 64 -11.17 5.80 0.80
N SER A 65 -10.37 4.78 1.06
CA SER A 65 -9.78 4.55 2.37
C SER A 65 -8.27 4.53 2.24
N ILE A 66 -7.61 5.25 3.12
CA ILE A 66 -6.16 5.40 3.14
C ILE A 66 -5.65 4.74 4.41
N LEU A 67 -4.73 3.80 4.27
CA LEU A 67 -4.05 3.14 5.37
C LEU A 67 -2.58 3.55 5.35
N GLU A 68 -2.19 4.34 6.34
CA GLU A 68 -0.84 4.86 6.52
C GLU A 68 -0.06 3.94 7.46
N GLY A 69 0.95 3.24 6.93
CA GLY A 69 1.90 2.45 7.69
C GLY A 69 3.18 3.23 8.00
N GLN A 70 3.72 3.13 9.21
CA GLN A 70 4.99 3.74 9.59
C GLN A 70 5.91 2.72 10.28
N LYS A 71 7.15 2.59 9.80
CA LYS A 71 8.18 1.70 10.35
C LYS A 71 9.51 2.45 10.41
N GLY A 72 9.81 3.04 11.57
CA GLY A 72 10.99 3.89 11.76
C GLY A 72 10.91 5.15 10.87
N THR A 73 11.92 5.34 10.02
CA THR A 73 11.97 6.45 9.04
C THR A 73 11.19 6.17 7.75
N ARG A 74 10.76 4.92 7.54
CA ARG A 74 9.98 4.53 6.35
C ARG A 74 8.49 4.77 6.57
N ALA A 75 7.84 5.32 5.56
CA ALA A 75 6.40 5.51 5.51
C ALA A 75 5.82 4.74 4.32
N CYS A 76 4.74 4.02 4.57
CA CYS A 76 3.94 3.33 3.57
C CYS A 76 2.54 3.94 3.58
N ARG A 77 1.95 4.13 2.40
CA ARG A 77 0.58 4.58 2.23
C ARG A 77 -0.10 3.62 1.29
N VAL A 78 -1.20 3.04 1.73
CA VAL A 78 -2.07 2.17 0.96
C VAL A 78 -3.36 2.94 0.72
N THR A 79 -3.59 3.38 -0.50
CA THR A 79 -4.88 3.96 -0.88
C THR A 79 -5.70 2.88 -1.55
N VAL A 80 -6.87 2.59 -1.00
CA VAL A 80 -7.84 1.66 -1.56
C VAL A 80 -9.03 2.47 -2.04
N THR A 81 -9.38 2.30 -3.30
CA THR A 81 -10.50 2.99 -3.94
C THR A 81 -11.35 1.94 -4.64
N GLU A 82 -12.63 1.93 -4.32
CA GLU A 82 -13.61 1.09 -5.02
C GLU A 82 -14.20 1.87 -6.18
N ASP A 83 -14.12 1.32 -7.39
CA ASP A 83 -14.70 1.89 -8.60
C ASP A 83 -15.61 0.86 -9.26
N HIS A 84 -16.93 1.08 -9.15
CA HIS A 84 -17.99 0.24 -9.68
C HIS A 84 -17.90 -1.26 -9.33
N ALA A 85 -17.08 -2.02 -10.06
CA ALA A 85 -16.91 -3.47 -9.94
C ALA A 85 -15.48 -3.90 -9.57
N HIS A 86 -14.54 -2.96 -9.49
CA HIS A 86 -13.13 -3.24 -9.22
C HIS A 86 -12.60 -2.37 -8.09
N THR A 87 -11.76 -2.96 -7.26
CA THR A 87 -11.05 -2.26 -6.20
C THR A 87 -9.61 -2.03 -6.65
N TYR A 88 -9.23 -0.76 -6.67
CA TYR A 88 -7.90 -0.31 -6.98
C TYR A 88 -7.11 -0.07 -5.69
N ILE A 89 -5.88 -0.58 -5.67
CA ILE A 89 -4.98 -0.52 -4.52
C ILE A 89 -3.72 0.20 -4.97
N ALA A 90 -3.51 1.42 -4.52
CA ALA A 90 -2.28 2.18 -4.74
C ALA A 90 -1.41 2.12 -3.49
N LEU A 91 -0.31 1.39 -3.58
CA LEU A 91 0.75 1.33 -2.58
C LEU A 91 1.81 2.37 -2.92
N ALA A 92 2.09 3.29 -2.00
CA ALA A 92 3.19 4.23 -2.08
C ALA A 92 4.08 4.06 -0.86
N LEU A 93 5.34 3.70 -1.09
CA LEU A 93 6.35 3.58 -0.05
C LEU A 93 7.38 4.68 -0.23
N SER A 94 7.54 5.52 0.78
CA SER A 94 8.64 6.47 0.87
C SER A 94 9.93 5.69 1.09
N LEU A 95 10.82 5.75 0.10
CA LEU A 95 12.18 5.29 0.28
C LEU A 95 12.91 6.44 0.95
N ASP A 96 13.48 6.16 2.12
CA ASP A 96 14.30 7.12 2.85
C ASP A 96 15.29 7.75 1.86
N ARG A 97 15.16 9.05 1.63
CA ARG A 97 16.27 9.82 1.08
C ARG A 97 17.23 9.82 2.26
N GLU A 98 18.28 9.00 2.18
CA GLU A 98 19.47 9.22 3.00
C GLU A 98 19.79 10.71 2.85
N GLU A 99 19.39 11.51 3.84
CA GLU A 99 19.90 12.86 4.00
C GLU A 99 21.39 12.62 4.25
N LYS A 100 22.17 12.71 3.17
CA LYS A 100 23.62 12.75 3.28
C LYS A 100 23.95 13.89 4.24
N GLU A 101 24.59 13.48 5.32
CA GLU A 101 25.27 14.28 6.35
C GLU A 101 25.95 15.54 5.81
#